data_AF-A0A416CAV5-F1
#
_entry.id   AF-A0A416CAV5-F1
#
_cell.length_a   1.000
_cell.length_b   1.000
_cell.length_c   1.000
_cell.angle_alpha   90.00
_cell.angle_beta   90.00
_cell.angle_gamma   90.00
#
_symmetry.space_group_name_H-M   'P 1'
#
loop_
_entity.id
_entity.type
_entity.pdbx_description
1 polymer ?
#
loop_
_entity_poly.entity_id
_entity_poly.type
_entity_poly.pdbx_seq_one_letter_code
_entity_poly.pdbx_strand_id
1 'polypeptide(L)'
;MKKFFECNLPKKAASYVDVRATKRINNILTNIHNRMDKLEEALNLTGLEGEQFAKGAKILFDQQANSGESLIDTMTAKEIADYVKPIAEKMPYQKRHEWDNAEVIVDTAFLSIPEWEAIRTIGIGGSDAAIALGVSPYRTELELYYDKHCIPEELDIEKNEDKKGKEFIFSYGHKVESLVIETFCNITGAKVIPETRMFRKKSMPYITANIDAIVEMPDGRIFVFEAKTTTFFNKSAWENNKIPVQYLPQCRQYLSVLDDPKIAGTYIGCIYGNTVNEFVCSYVERDMQKEQEQLDEIKYFWDTYILGNQKPDYSGKSETDLKIQRRFSGSADKNAPAVELIPQDVEIIKEYLELNEQKKKLIAKADGITNKMQSLQLMITEELGRTVKGTVKKDDSSYYEVSYSPRSYTLLDKKMLKAVFPEVYEKVITVIPENTRVFSIKERKIV
;
A
#
# COMPACT_ATOMS: atom_id res chain seq x y z
N MET A 1 36.18 5.13 -12.70
CA MET A 1 35.07 4.68 -13.57
C MET A 1 33.81 4.60 -12.73
N LYS A 2 32.66 5.00 -13.28
CA LYS A 2 31.35 4.78 -12.66
C LYS A 2 31.10 3.26 -12.66
N LYS A 3 30.73 2.69 -11.50
CA LYS A 3 30.41 1.25 -11.40
C LYS A 3 29.15 0.96 -12.21
N PHE A 4 29.03 -0.24 -12.77
CA PHE A 4 27.78 -0.66 -13.40
C PHE A 4 26.72 -0.97 -12.33
N PHE A 5 27.10 -1.72 -11.29
CA PHE A 5 26.30 -2.02 -10.11
C PHE A 5 26.48 -0.94 -9.04
N GLU A 6 25.83 0.20 -9.25
CA GLU A 6 25.85 1.31 -8.30
C GLU A 6 25.07 0.97 -7.03
N CYS A 7 25.60 1.36 -5.87
CA CYS A 7 24.90 1.26 -4.60
C CYS A 7 25.15 2.54 -3.78
N ASN A 8 24.24 3.50 -3.91
CA ASN A 8 24.30 4.78 -3.20
C ASN A 8 23.44 4.77 -1.92
N LEU A 9 23.00 3.60 -1.47
CA LEU A 9 22.31 3.43 -0.19
C LEU A 9 23.16 3.93 0.99
N PRO A 10 22.54 4.45 2.07
CA PRO A 10 23.28 4.83 3.26
C PRO A 10 23.98 3.59 3.86
N LYS A 11 25.15 3.81 4.50
CA LYS A 11 25.92 2.72 5.14
C LYS A 11 25.32 2.26 6.48
N LYS A 12 24.43 3.07 7.06
CA LYS A 12 23.72 2.80 8.32
C LYS A 12 22.29 3.34 8.24
N ALA A 13 21.40 2.79 9.05
CA ALA A 13 20.06 3.30 9.25
C ALA A 13 20.09 4.77 9.65
N ALA A 14 19.11 5.53 9.17
CA ALA A 14 18.96 6.94 9.52
C ALA A 14 18.61 7.11 11.01
N SER A 15 18.87 8.29 11.58
CA SER A 15 18.66 8.57 12.99
C SER A 15 17.19 8.53 13.43
N TYR A 16 16.26 8.71 12.50
CA TYR A 16 14.81 8.63 12.76
C TYR A 16 14.28 7.18 12.76
N VAL A 17 15.10 6.19 12.40
CA VAL A 17 14.69 4.78 12.46
C VAL A 17 14.58 4.32 13.91
N ASP A 18 13.49 3.63 14.24
CA ASP A 18 13.25 3.05 15.56
C ASP A 18 14.42 2.15 15.98
N VAL A 19 14.90 2.33 17.21
CA VAL A 19 16.06 1.61 17.77
C VAL A 19 15.91 0.09 17.69
N ARG A 20 14.69 -0.43 17.75
CA ARG A 20 14.37 -1.86 17.64
C ARG A 20 14.57 -2.39 16.23
N ALA A 21 14.42 -1.55 15.20
CA ALA A 21 14.60 -1.91 13.81
C ALA A 21 16.05 -1.67 13.31
N THR A 22 16.81 -0.77 13.95
CA THR A 22 18.14 -0.34 13.49
C THR A 22 19.12 -1.47 13.17
N LYS A 23 19.21 -2.50 14.01
CA LYS A 23 20.13 -3.64 13.76
C LYS A 23 19.75 -4.39 12.48
N ARG A 24 18.46 -4.66 12.28
CA ARG A 24 17.93 -5.34 11.10
C ARG A 24 18.23 -4.53 9.83
N ILE A 25 17.91 -3.23 9.85
CA ILE A 25 18.13 -2.34 8.71
C ILE A 25 19.62 -2.22 8.37
N ASN A 26 20.51 -2.09 9.36
CA ASN A 26 21.96 -2.06 9.13
C ASN A 26 22.48 -3.33 8.45
N ASN A 27 21.99 -4.51 8.87
CA ASN A 27 22.37 -5.78 8.25
C ASN A 27 21.92 -5.83 6.79
N ILE A 28 20.68 -5.43 6.51
CA ILE A 28 20.15 -5.36 5.13
C ILE A 28 21.00 -4.44 4.26
N LEU A 29 21.28 -3.22 4.72
CA LEU A 29 22.11 -2.26 3.99
C LEU A 29 23.51 -2.83 3.71
N THR A 30 24.13 -3.46 4.71
CA THR A 30 25.45 -4.08 4.58
C THR A 30 25.45 -5.20 3.54
N ASN A 31 24.44 -6.07 3.58
CA ASN A 31 24.30 -7.17 2.63
C ASN A 31 24.17 -6.67 1.19
N ILE A 32 23.30 -5.66 0.96
CA ILE A 32 23.12 -5.07 -0.37
C ILE A 32 24.43 -4.45 -0.87
N HIS A 33 25.13 -3.67 -0.04
CA HIS A 33 26.44 -3.09 -0.41
C HIS A 33 27.44 -4.18 -0.82
N ASN A 34 27.60 -5.21 0.00
CA ASN A 34 28.52 -6.32 -0.29
C ASN A 34 28.15 -7.05 -1.59
N ARG A 35 26.85 -7.26 -1.84
CA ARG A 35 26.35 -7.92 -3.06
C ARG A 35 26.69 -7.11 -4.30
N MET A 36 26.41 -5.81 -4.30
CA MET A 36 26.69 -4.94 -5.45
C MET A 36 28.19 -4.84 -5.73
N ASP A 37 29.02 -4.77 -4.69
CA ASP A 37 30.47 -4.79 -4.83
C ASP A 37 30.99 -6.11 -5.43
N LYS A 38 30.45 -7.26 -4.99
CA LYS A 38 30.78 -8.58 -5.55
C LYS A 38 30.37 -8.70 -7.02
N LEU A 39 29.19 -8.21 -7.37
CA LEU A 39 28.69 -8.22 -8.76
C LEU A 39 29.57 -7.36 -9.66
N GLU A 40 30.01 -6.20 -9.19
CA GLU A 40 30.94 -5.34 -9.93
C GLU A 40 32.32 -6.00 -10.10
N GLU A 41 32.86 -6.64 -9.06
CA GLU A 41 34.13 -7.37 -9.16
C GLU A 41 34.01 -8.55 -10.14
N ALA A 42 32.92 -9.32 -10.05
CA ALA A 42 32.65 -10.43 -10.96
C ALA A 42 32.52 -9.96 -12.41
N LEU A 43 31.80 -8.86 -12.67
CA LEU A 43 31.70 -8.23 -13.99
C LEU A 43 33.08 -7.94 -14.56
N ASN A 44 33.96 -7.29 -13.79
CA ASN A 44 35.32 -6.95 -14.21
C ASN A 44 36.18 -8.18 -14.56
N LEU A 45 35.92 -9.35 -13.95
CA LEU A 45 36.59 -10.60 -14.29
C LEU A 45 36.11 -11.21 -15.60
N THR A 46 34.87 -10.94 -16.02
CA THR A 46 34.31 -11.54 -17.24
C THR A 46 34.73 -10.84 -18.52
N GLY A 47 34.92 -9.51 -18.47
CA GLY A 47 35.14 -8.65 -19.63
C GLY A 47 33.88 -8.41 -20.48
N LEU A 48 32.69 -8.76 -19.98
CA LEU A 48 31.41 -8.52 -20.63
C LEU A 48 30.96 -7.07 -20.44
N GLU A 49 30.05 -6.62 -21.30
CA GLU A 49 29.27 -5.40 -21.03
C GLU A 49 28.36 -5.64 -19.81
N GLY A 50 28.15 -4.60 -19.01
CA GLY A 50 27.42 -4.72 -17.75
C GLY A 50 25.98 -5.23 -17.92
N GLU A 51 25.27 -4.76 -18.94
CA GLU A 51 23.90 -5.20 -19.23
C GLU A 51 23.84 -6.68 -19.63
N GLN A 52 24.86 -7.16 -20.35
CA GLN A 52 24.96 -8.56 -20.72
C GLN A 52 25.20 -9.44 -19.50
N PHE A 53 26.18 -9.07 -18.67
CA PHE A 53 26.48 -9.77 -17.42
C PHE A 53 25.27 -9.79 -16.47
N ALA A 54 24.57 -8.66 -16.32
CA ALA A 54 23.41 -8.55 -15.43
C ALA A 54 22.29 -9.55 -15.79
N LYS A 55 22.07 -9.84 -17.07
CA LYS A 55 21.09 -10.86 -17.50
C LYS A 55 21.42 -12.26 -16.98
N GLY A 56 22.69 -12.67 -17.09
CA GLY A 56 23.14 -13.96 -16.55
C GLY A 56 23.18 -13.98 -15.02
N ALA A 57 23.63 -12.89 -14.39
CA ALA A 57 23.65 -12.75 -12.94
C ALA A 57 22.24 -12.80 -12.33
N LYS A 58 21.23 -12.27 -13.02
CA LYS A 58 19.84 -12.33 -12.58
C LYS A 58 19.32 -13.76 -12.49
N ILE A 59 19.69 -14.62 -13.46
CA ILE A 59 19.35 -16.05 -13.42
C ILE A 59 19.95 -16.71 -12.17
N LEU A 60 21.22 -16.40 -11.85
CA LEU A 60 21.87 -16.90 -10.64
C LEU A 60 21.19 -16.40 -9.36
N PHE A 61 20.82 -15.11 -9.32
CA PHE A 61 20.08 -14.51 -8.19
C PHE A 61 18.73 -15.22 -7.95
N ASP A 62 18.00 -15.52 -9.03
CA ASP A 62 16.66 -16.12 -8.95
C ASP A 62 16.64 -17.60 -8.57
N GLN A 63 17.74 -18.33 -8.76
CA GLN A 63 17.79 -19.78 -8.48
C GLN A 63 17.56 -20.14 -7.01
N GLN A 64 17.72 -19.19 -6.08
CA GLN A 64 17.48 -19.40 -4.65
C GLN A 64 16.75 -18.25 -3.95
N ALA A 65 16.19 -17.28 -4.69
CA ALA A 65 15.43 -16.18 -4.07
C ALA A 65 14.23 -16.66 -3.23
N ASN A 66 13.73 -17.88 -3.48
CA ASN A 66 12.65 -18.51 -2.70
C ASN A 66 13.09 -19.18 -1.39
N SER A 67 14.40 -19.37 -1.13
CA SER A 67 14.93 -19.94 0.12
C SER A 67 15.40 -18.90 1.15
N GLY A 68 15.30 -17.61 0.83
CA GLY A 68 15.60 -16.50 1.76
C GLY A 68 17.07 -16.05 1.80
N GLU A 69 17.98 -16.72 1.08
CA GLU A 69 19.38 -16.33 0.92
C GLU A 69 19.77 -16.39 -0.56
N SER A 70 20.43 -15.35 -1.07
CA SER A 70 20.91 -15.29 -2.46
C SER A 70 22.23 -16.04 -2.58
N LEU A 71 22.36 -16.91 -3.59
CA LEU A 71 23.63 -17.61 -3.90
C LEU A 71 24.80 -16.65 -4.09
N ILE A 72 24.55 -15.48 -4.69
CA ILE A 72 25.57 -14.44 -4.87
C ILE A 72 26.16 -13.99 -3.54
N ASP A 73 25.39 -14.03 -2.45
CA ASP A 73 25.85 -13.59 -1.13
C ASP A 73 26.86 -14.57 -0.52
N THR A 74 26.79 -15.85 -0.88
CA THR A 74 27.69 -16.91 -0.38
C THR A 74 28.86 -17.20 -1.30
N MET A 75 28.77 -16.82 -2.59
CA MET A 75 29.82 -17.00 -3.58
C MET A 75 30.89 -15.89 -3.53
N THR A 76 32.08 -16.22 -4.02
CA THR A 76 33.15 -15.27 -4.37
C THR A 76 32.88 -14.61 -5.72
N ALA A 77 33.48 -13.45 -5.99
CA ALA A 77 33.36 -12.76 -7.28
C ALA A 77 33.80 -13.64 -8.47
N LYS A 78 34.84 -14.47 -8.27
CA LYS A 78 35.32 -15.41 -9.29
C LYS A 78 34.31 -16.51 -9.60
N GLU A 79 33.72 -17.13 -8.57
CA GLU A 79 32.69 -18.17 -8.76
C GLU A 79 31.47 -17.60 -9.47
N ILE A 80 31.07 -16.36 -9.15
CA ILE A 80 29.98 -15.67 -9.85
C ILE A 80 30.36 -15.47 -11.33
N ALA A 81 31.56 -14.96 -11.61
CA ALA A 81 32.04 -14.72 -12.97
C ALA A 81 32.09 -16.02 -13.81
N ASP A 82 32.65 -17.09 -13.24
CA ASP A 82 32.78 -18.40 -13.88
C ASP A 82 31.40 -19.02 -14.20
N TYR A 83 30.41 -18.81 -13.33
CA TYR A 83 29.03 -19.23 -13.55
C TYR A 83 28.31 -18.39 -14.61
N VAL A 84 28.38 -17.06 -14.47
CA VAL A 84 27.57 -16.11 -15.26
C VAL A 84 28.06 -16.00 -16.69
N LYS A 85 29.37 -15.96 -16.91
CA LYS A 85 29.96 -15.71 -18.24
C LYS A 85 29.43 -16.62 -19.37
N PRO A 86 29.49 -17.97 -19.27
CA PRO A 86 29.04 -18.85 -20.37
C PRO A 86 27.53 -18.79 -20.64
N ILE A 87 26.74 -18.29 -19.69
CA ILE A 87 25.30 -18.08 -19.83
C ILE A 87 25.06 -16.72 -20.51
N ALA A 88 25.64 -15.65 -19.96
CA ALA A 88 25.46 -14.27 -20.40
C ALA A 88 25.95 -14.03 -21.84
N GLU A 89 27.05 -14.67 -22.27
CA GLU A 89 27.60 -14.54 -23.63
C GLU A 89 26.59 -14.91 -24.73
N LYS A 90 25.61 -15.77 -24.42
CA LYS A 90 24.61 -16.25 -25.38
C LYS A 90 23.31 -15.45 -25.34
N MET A 91 23.17 -14.53 -24.38
CA MET A 91 21.93 -13.79 -24.17
C MET A 91 21.94 -12.47 -24.96
N PRO A 92 20.84 -12.14 -25.65
CA PRO A 92 20.68 -10.80 -26.19
C PRO A 92 20.55 -9.79 -25.05
N TYR A 93 21.11 -8.60 -25.24
CA TYR A 93 20.99 -7.50 -24.31
C TYR A 93 20.79 -6.19 -25.06
N GLN A 94 20.28 -5.20 -24.34
CA GLN A 94 20.09 -3.83 -24.81
C GLN A 94 20.81 -2.92 -23.83
N LYS A 95 21.43 -1.85 -24.35
CA LYS A 95 22.06 -0.84 -23.50
C LYS A 95 21.01 -0.10 -22.69
N ARG A 96 21.29 0.12 -21.41
CA ARG A 96 20.41 0.90 -20.54
C ARG A 96 20.53 2.39 -20.89
N HIS A 97 19.46 3.15 -20.64
CA HIS A 97 19.52 4.61 -20.72
C HIS A 97 20.24 5.16 -19.49
N GLU A 98 21.02 6.22 -19.62
CA GLU A 98 21.61 6.91 -18.47
C GLU A 98 20.83 8.19 -18.16
N TRP A 99 20.45 8.34 -16.89
CA TRP A 99 19.63 9.45 -16.41
C TRP A 99 20.49 10.44 -15.63
N ASP A 100 21.11 11.37 -16.34
CA ASP A 100 22.11 12.27 -15.77
C ASP A 100 21.59 13.20 -14.67
N ASN A 101 20.27 13.44 -14.62
CA ASN A 101 19.65 14.30 -13.60
C ASN A 101 19.14 13.53 -12.37
N ALA A 102 19.19 12.20 -12.40
CA ALA A 102 18.85 11.33 -11.29
C ALA A 102 20.09 10.67 -10.67
N GLU A 103 20.01 10.29 -9.40
CA GLU A 103 21.01 9.42 -8.79
C GLU A 103 20.43 8.02 -8.65
N VAL A 104 21.17 7.01 -9.10
CA VAL A 104 20.83 5.60 -8.89
C VAL A 104 20.94 5.29 -7.40
N ILE A 105 19.89 4.77 -6.77
CA ILE A 105 19.97 4.21 -5.41
C ILE A 105 20.66 2.85 -5.49
N VAL A 106 20.08 1.93 -6.26
CA VAL A 106 20.53 0.54 -6.43
C VAL A 106 19.76 -0.11 -7.58
N ASP A 107 20.30 -1.16 -8.19
CA ASP A 107 19.56 -2.03 -9.11
C ASP A 107 18.64 -2.99 -8.32
N THR A 108 17.32 -2.83 -8.45
CA THR A 108 16.35 -3.64 -7.71
C THR A 108 16.19 -5.04 -8.26
N ALA A 109 16.74 -5.34 -9.46
CA ALA A 109 16.77 -6.70 -9.98
C ALA A 109 17.57 -7.66 -9.09
N PHE A 110 18.43 -7.14 -8.22
CA PHE A 110 19.29 -7.91 -7.31
C PHE A 110 18.93 -7.70 -5.84
N LEU A 111 17.66 -7.40 -5.56
CA LEU A 111 17.08 -7.32 -4.22
C LEU A 111 16.02 -8.39 -4.02
N SER A 112 16.00 -8.97 -2.84
CA SER A 112 14.85 -9.74 -2.37
C SER A 112 13.69 -8.80 -2.01
N ILE A 113 12.46 -9.32 -1.95
CA ILE A 113 11.28 -8.53 -1.54
C ILE A 113 11.50 -7.85 -0.19
N PRO A 114 11.97 -8.52 0.88
CA PRO A 114 12.20 -7.88 2.18
C PRO A 114 13.27 -6.78 2.14
N GLU A 115 14.32 -6.95 1.32
CA GLU A 115 15.34 -5.91 1.12
C GLU A 115 14.76 -4.70 0.40
N TRP A 116 13.99 -4.93 -0.67
CA TRP A 116 13.31 -3.88 -1.42
C TRP A 116 12.33 -3.10 -0.54
N GLU A 117 11.49 -3.79 0.25
CA GLU A 117 10.58 -3.17 1.21
C GLU A 117 11.36 -2.33 2.25
N ALA A 118 12.46 -2.86 2.79
CA ALA A 118 13.26 -2.14 3.78
C ALA A 118 13.89 -0.87 3.21
N ILE A 119 14.48 -0.91 2.00
CA ILE A 119 15.12 0.29 1.43
C ILE A 119 14.11 1.37 1.04
N ARG A 120 12.83 1.04 0.81
CA ARG A 120 11.79 2.04 0.57
C ARG A 120 11.51 2.94 1.78
N THR A 121 11.95 2.57 2.98
CA THR A 121 11.83 3.39 4.19
C THR A 121 12.80 4.58 4.22
N ILE A 122 13.82 4.60 3.35
CA ILE A 122 14.84 5.68 3.32
C ILE A 122 14.35 6.97 2.63
N GLY A 123 13.13 6.97 2.10
CA GLY A 123 12.55 8.10 1.38
C GLY A 123 11.04 7.92 1.13
N ILE A 124 10.45 8.89 0.46
CA ILE A 124 9.09 8.89 -0.06
C ILE A 124 9.13 8.37 -1.50
N GLY A 125 8.64 7.15 -1.72
CA GLY A 125 8.49 6.58 -3.06
C GLY A 125 7.24 7.09 -3.76
N GLY A 126 7.13 6.87 -5.08
CA GLY A 126 5.98 7.38 -5.85
C GLY A 126 4.63 6.89 -5.33
N SER A 127 4.53 5.65 -4.86
CA SER A 127 3.30 5.12 -4.24
C SER A 127 3.02 5.69 -2.84
N ASP A 128 4.01 6.28 -2.19
CA ASP A 128 3.85 6.97 -0.90
C ASP A 128 3.39 8.43 -1.10
N ALA A 129 3.63 9.00 -2.28
CA ALA A 129 3.32 10.40 -2.58
C ALA A 129 1.87 10.75 -2.26
N ALA A 130 0.90 9.96 -2.72
CA ALA A 130 -0.51 10.22 -2.43
C ALA A 130 -0.86 10.16 -0.94
N ILE A 131 -0.11 9.39 -0.14
CA ILE A 131 -0.29 9.32 1.30
C ILE A 131 0.29 10.57 1.94
N ALA A 132 1.50 10.99 1.56
CA ALA A 132 2.14 12.21 2.03
C ALA A 132 1.36 13.48 1.66
N LEU A 133 0.59 13.46 0.58
CA LEU A 133 -0.33 14.53 0.18
C LEU A 133 -1.73 14.43 0.83
N GLY A 134 -1.99 13.42 1.67
CA GLY A 134 -3.30 13.24 2.33
C GLY A 134 -4.46 12.81 1.42
N VAL A 135 -4.18 12.41 0.17
CA VAL A 135 -5.21 12.05 -0.84
C VAL A 135 -5.36 10.54 -1.05
N SER A 136 -4.59 9.72 -0.34
CA SER A 136 -4.67 8.26 -0.45
C SER A 136 -5.96 7.71 0.18
N PRO A 137 -6.72 6.85 -0.53
CA PRO A 137 -7.85 6.14 0.05
C PRO A 137 -7.44 4.94 0.89
N TYR A 138 -6.17 4.49 0.79
CA TYR A 138 -5.72 3.20 1.32
C TYR A 138 -4.96 3.29 2.65
N ARG A 139 -4.16 4.35 2.83
CA ARG A 139 -3.31 4.56 4.00
C ARG A 139 -3.35 6.01 4.43
N THR A 140 -3.22 6.23 5.73
CA THR A 140 -3.14 7.56 6.35
C THR A 140 -1.69 8.06 6.44
N GLU A 141 -1.51 9.37 6.61
CA GLU A 141 -0.19 9.97 6.90
C GLU A 141 0.44 9.38 8.16
N LEU A 142 -0.35 9.08 9.19
CA LEU A 142 0.10 8.46 10.42
C LEU A 142 0.67 7.04 10.17
N GLU A 143 0.04 6.24 9.31
CA GLU A 143 0.59 4.94 8.90
C GLU A 143 1.88 5.08 8.11
N LEU A 144 1.99 6.10 7.26
CA LEU A 144 3.23 6.38 6.54
C LEU A 144 4.33 6.81 7.49
N TYR A 145 4.02 7.65 8.49
CA TYR A 145 4.95 8.03 9.55
C TYR A 145 5.52 6.80 10.27
N TYR A 146 4.66 5.87 10.72
CA TYR A 146 5.11 4.65 11.40
C TYR A 146 6.01 3.78 10.52
N ASP A 147 5.66 3.65 9.24
CA ASP A 147 6.41 2.90 8.22
C ASP A 147 7.79 3.50 7.96
N LYS A 148 7.88 4.82 7.77
CA LYS A 148 9.18 5.51 7.55
C LYS A 148 10.09 5.51 8.78
N HIS A 149 9.52 5.50 9.99
CA HIS A 149 10.28 5.30 11.22
C HIS A 149 10.62 3.83 11.49
N CYS A 150 10.17 2.89 10.65
CA CYS A 150 10.27 1.45 10.89
C CYS A 150 9.74 1.02 12.27
N ILE A 151 8.66 1.65 12.75
CA ILE A 151 8.07 1.32 14.06
C ILE A 151 7.43 -0.06 13.95
N PRO A 152 7.83 -1.06 14.77
CA PRO A 152 7.25 -2.39 14.71
C PRO A 152 5.78 -2.37 15.14
N GLU A 153 4.98 -3.19 14.49
CA GLU A 153 3.62 -3.47 14.92
C GLU A 153 3.65 -4.30 16.22
N GLU A 154 2.92 -3.87 17.23
CA GLU A 154 2.81 -4.53 18.54
C GLU A 154 1.64 -5.51 18.59
N LEU A 155 0.70 -5.39 17.65
CA LEU A 155 -0.41 -6.30 17.47
C LEU A 155 -0.66 -6.60 16.00
N ASP A 156 -0.75 -7.89 15.69
CA ASP A 156 -1.35 -8.34 14.43
C ASP A 156 -2.88 -8.28 14.57
N ILE A 157 -3.44 -7.16 14.12
CA ILE A 157 -4.89 -6.91 14.12
C ILE A 157 -5.54 -7.49 12.86
N GLU A 158 -4.73 -7.84 11.87
CA GLU A 158 -5.22 -8.43 10.64
C GLU A 158 -5.45 -9.93 10.85
N LYS A 159 -6.60 -10.44 10.40
CA LYS A 159 -6.81 -11.89 10.46
C LYS A 159 -5.80 -12.54 9.51
N ASN A 160 -5.27 -13.71 9.89
CA ASN A 160 -4.37 -14.48 9.03
C ASN A 160 -4.92 -14.70 7.60
N GLU A 161 -6.23 -14.82 7.43
CA GLU A 161 -6.89 -14.90 6.12
C GLU A 161 -6.80 -13.60 5.32
N ASP A 162 -7.00 -12.44 5.98
CA ASP A 162 -6.90 -11.12 5.35
C ASP A 162 -5.46 -10.82 4.93
N LYS A 163 -4.47 -11.24 5.74
CA LYS A 163 -3.04 -11.08 5.45
C LYS A 163 -2.59 -11.88 4.22
N LYS A 164 -2.96 -13.17 4.15
CA LYS A 164 -2.71 -14.01 2.96
C LYS A 164 -3.38 -13.43 1.70
N GLY A 165 -4.60 -12.89 1.85
CA GLY A 165 -5.30 -12.22 0.76
C GLY A 165 -4.52 -11.01 0.23
N LYS A 166 -4.00 -10.15 1.12
CA LYS A 166 -3.17 -9.00 0.74
C LYS A 166 -1.85 -9.40 0.09
N GLU A 167 -1.14 -10.35 0.67
CA GLU A 167 0.11 -10.89 0.11
C GLU A 167 -0.11 -11.46 -1.30
N PHE A 168 -1.22 -12.18 -1.50
CA PHE A 168 -1.61 -12.68 -2.82
C PHE A 168 -1.88 -11.55 -3.81
N ILE A 169 -2.66 -10.52 -3.43
CA ILE A 169 -2.98 -9.38 -4.29
C ILE A 169 -1.70 -8.65 -4.72
N PHE A 170 -0.77 -8.44 -3.79
CA PHE A 170 0.50 -7.79 -4.06
C PHE A 170 1.38 -8.63 -5.01
N SER A 171 1.53 -9.93 -4.72
CA SER A 171 2.28 -10.86 -5.60
C SER A 171 1.64 -10.99 -6.99
N TYR A 172 0.31 -10.99 -7.07
CA TYR A 172 -0.42 -11.02 -8.32
C TYR A 172 -0.17 -9.75 -9.14
N GLY A 173 -0.23 -8.57 -8.51
CA GLY A 173 0.10 -7.29 -9.13
C GLY A 173 1.46 -7.33 -9.84
N HIS A 174 2.52 -7.69 -9.11
CA HIS A 174 3.88 -7.80 -9.65
C HIS A 174 4.00 -8.78 -10.82
N LYS A 175 3.28 -9.89 -10.80
CA LYS A 175 3.29 -10.86 -11.91
C LYS A 175 2.58 -10.35 -13.15
N VAL A 176 1.59 -9.48 -12.98
CA VAL A 176 0.73 -8.98 -14.06
C VAL A 176 1.25 -7.64 -14.62
N GLU A 177 2.12 -6.92 -13.91
CA GLU A 177 2.77 -5.68 -14.39
C GLU A 177 3.33 -5.85 -15.81
N SER A 178 4.10 -6.91 -16.07
CA SER A 178 4.64 -7.20 -17.41
C SER A 178 3.54 -7.34 -18.47
N LEU A 179 2.40 -7.97 -18.14
CA LEU A 179 1.28 -8.11 -19.07
C LEU A 179 0.63 -6.77 -19.40
N VAL A 180 0.50 -5.86 -18.42
CA VAL A 180 -0.02 -4.49 -18.65
C VAL A 180 0.90 -3.74 -19.61
N ILE A 181 2.21 -3.81 -19.39
CA ILE A 181 3.23 -3.15 -20.22
C ILE A 181 3.23 -3.74 -21.63
N GLU A 182 3.26 -5.07 -21.76
CA GLU A 182 3.23 -5.77 -23.06
C GLU A 182 1.96 -5.44 -23.85
N THR A 183 0.80 -5.38 -23.19
CA THR A 183 -0.47 -5.00 -23.83
C THR A 183 -0.39 -3.59 -24.40
N PHE A 184 0.15 -2.63 -23.64
CA PHE A 184 0.37 -1.28 -24.13
C PHE A 184 1.30 -1.24 -25.35
N CYS A 185 2.44 -1.92 -25.28
CA CYS A 185 3.41 -1.99 -26.38
C CYS A 185 2.80 -2.62 -27.64
N ASN A 186 2.02 -3.69 -27.51
CA ASN A 186 1.37 -4.36 -28.64
C ASN A 186 0.32 -3.47 -29.32
N ILE A 187 -0.43 -2.66 -28.56
CA ILE A 187 -1.44 -1.75 -29.10
C ILE A 187 -0.81 -0.54 -29.79
N THR A 188 0.25 0.01 -29.21
CA THR A 188 0.81 1.31 -29.63
C THR A 188 2.03 1.20 -30.53
N GLY A 189 2.69 0.04 -30.58
CA GLY A 189 3.99 -0.16 -31.21
C GLY A 189 5.17 0.39 -30.38
N ALA A 190 4.93 0.83 -29.13
CA ALA A 190 5.99 1.29 -28.25
C ALA A 190 6.96 0.16 -27.85
N LYS A 191 8.19 0.52 -27.51
CA LYS A 191 9.22 -0.42 -27.06
C LYS A 191 9.65 -0.11 -25.64
N VAL A 192 9.80 -1.15 -24.81
CA VAL A 192 10.33 -1.00 -23.45
C VAL A 192 11.83 -0.71 -23.52
N ILE A 193 12.27 0.32 -22.80
CA ILE A 193 13.68 0.55 -22.47
C ILE A 193 13.93 -0.14 -21.13
N PRO A 194 14.85 -1.12 -21.05
CA PRO A 194 15.14 -1.82 -19.81
C PRO A 194 15.61 -0.85 -18.72
N GLU A 195 14.89 -0.85 -17.60
CA GLU A 195 15.25 -0.09 -16.42
C GLU A 195 14.82 -0.89 -15.20
N THR A 196 15.77 -1.19 -14.33
CA THR A 196 15.55 -1.94 -13.08
C THR A 196 16.13 -1.22 -11.88
N ARG A 197 16.71 -0.03 -12.08
CA ARG A 197 17.29 0.75 -11.00
C ARG A 197 16.20 1.57 -10.32
N MET A 198 16.33 1.64 -9.01
CA MET A 198 15.63 2.65 -8.21
C MET A 198 16.45 3.95 -8.26
N PHE A 199 15.78 5.08 -8.38
CA PHE A 199 16.39 6.41 -8.46
C PHE A 199 15.97 7.30 -7.30
N ARG A 200 16.74 8.35 -7.06
CA ARG A 200 16.33 9.50 -6.24
C ARG A 200 16.61 10.82 -6.94
N LYS A 201 15.83 11.84 -6.59
CA LYS A 201 16.08 13.20 -7.06
C LYS A 201 17.36 13.75 -6.44
N LYS A 202 18.27 14.30 -7.25
CA LYS A 202 19.56 14.83 -6.77
C LYS A 202 19.41 15.98 -5.76
N SER A 203 18.47 16.90 -5.99
CA SER A 203 18.24 18.05 -5.09
C SER A 203 17.46 17.68 -3.83
N MET A 204 16.72 16.56 -3.84
CA MET A 204 15.90 16.09 -2.73
C MET A 204 16.04 14.56 -2.58
N PRO A 205 17.16 14.07 -2.00
CA PRO A 205 17.50 12.65 -1.99
C PRO A 205 16.52 11.71 -1.28
N TYR A 206 15.57 12.24 -0.50
CA TYR A 206 14.49 11.46 0.10
C TYR A 206 13.30 11.24 -0.83
N ILE A 207 13.30 11.80 -2.05
CA ILE A 207 12.24 11.59 -3.04
C ILE A 207 12.73 10.56 -4.05
N THR A 208 12.09 9.39 -4.07
CA THR A 208 12.59 8.21 -4.79
C THR A 208 11.60 7.74 -5.88
N ALA A 209 12.13 7.04 -6.88
CA ALA A 209 11.36 6.46 -7.97
C ALA A 209 11.79 5.01 -8.20
N ASN A 210 10.83 4.09 -8.11
CA ASN A 210 10.99 2.71 -8.55
C ASN A 210 10.00 2.50 -9.70
N ILE A 211 10.50 2.60 -10.92
CA ILE A 211 9.68 2.76 -12.12
C ILE A 211 9.38 1.39 -12.72
N ASP A 212 8.11 1.12 -13.06
CA ASP A 212 7.70 -0.17 -13.61
C ASP A 212 8.28 -0.37 -15.02
N ALA A 213 8.21 0.66 -15.87
CA ALA A 213 8.86 0.67 -17.18
C ALA A 213 9.15 2.07 -17.70
N ILE A 214 10.12 2.15 -18.60
CA ILE A 214 10.33 3.28 -19.52
C ILE A 214 9.95 2.79 -20.91
N VAL A 215 9.19 3.58 -21.66
CA VAL A 215 8.74 3.22 -23.01
C VAL A 215 9.14 4.30 -24.02
N GLU A 216 9.58 3.86 -25.19
CA GLU A 216 9.85 4.70 -26.36
C GLU A 216 8.74 4.47 -27.40
N MET A 217 8.06 5.54 -27.77
CA MET A 217 7.01 5.52 -28.79
C MET A 217 7.62 5.43 -30.20
N PRO A 218 6.86 5.01 -31.23
CA PRO A 218 7.35 4.96 -32.62
C PRO A 218 7.88 6.29 -33.17
N ASP A 219 7.44 7.42 -32.60
CA ASP A 219 7.92 8.76 -32.95
C ASP A 219 9.18 9.20 -32.19
N GLY A 220 9.76 8.32 -31.36
CA GLY A 220 10.99 8.54 -30.61
C GLY A 220 10.80 9.24 -29.26
N ARG A 221 9.57 9.61 -28.87
CA ARG A 221 9.31 10.21 -27.55
C ARG A 221 9.39 9.16 -26.45
N ILE A 222 9.98 9.52 -25.31
CA ILE A 222 10.14 8.65 -24.14
C ILE A 222 9.12 9.01 -23.07
N PHE A 223 8.56 8.00 -22.42
CA PHE A 223 7.61 8.13 -21.33
C PHE A 223 7.95 7.19 -20.19
N VAL A 224 7.62 7.62 -18.97
CA VAL A 224 7.45 6.69 -17.85
C VAL A 224 6.16 5.90 -18.09
N PHE A 225 6.16 4.63 -17.73
CA PHE A 225 4.96 3.79 -17.76
C PHE A 225 4.70 3.21 -16.37
N GLU A 226 3.51 3.47 -15.84
CA GLU A 226 3.01 2.91 -14.58
C GLU A 226 1.97 1.84 -14.87
N ALA A 227 2.17 0.64 -14.34
CA ALA A 227 1.31 -0.51 -14.56
C ALA A 227 0.42 -0.77 -13.33
N LYS A 228 -0.89 -0.72 -13.51
CA LYS A 228 -1.88 -1.03 -12.47
C LYS A 228 -2.73 -2.23 -12.84
N THR A 229 -3.20 -2.92 -11.81
CA THR A 229 -4.25 -3.93 -11.94
C THR A 229 -5.35 -3.63 -10.95
N THR A 230 -6.59 -3.93 -11.33
CA THR A 230 -7.74 -3.80 -10.42
C THR A 230 -8.83 -4.80 -10.75
N THR A 231 -9.93 -4.79 -10.02
CA THR A 231 -11.08 -5.64 -10.29
C THR A 231 -12.04 -4.94 -11.24
N PHE A 232 -12.85 -5.71 -11.97
CA PHE A 232 -13.87 -5.19 -12.87
C PHE A 232 -14.82 -4.18 -12.21
N PHE A 233 -15.07 -4.33 -10.90
CA PHE A 233 -15.92 -3.43 -10.12
C PHE A 233 -15.37 -2.00 -10.01
N ASN A 234 -14.06 -1.81 -10.20
CA ASN A 234 -13.40 -0.50 -10.15
C ASN A 234 -13.20 0.14 -11.53
N LYS A 235 -13.72 -0.46 -12.62
CA LYS A 235 -13.51 0.04 -13.99
C LYS A 235 -13.95 1.50 -14.19
N SER A 236 -15.02 1.93 -13.51
CA SER A 236 -15.60 3.27 -13.66
C SER A 236 -14.65 4.39 -13.21
N ALA A 237 -13.66 4.06 -12.36
CA ALA A 237 -12.61 4.98 -11.96
C ALA A 237 -11.63 5.30 -13.10
N TRP A 238 -11.63 4.50 -14.17
CA TRP A 238 -10.72 4.59 -15.32
C TRP A 238 -11.43 4.91 -16.65
N GLU A 239 -12.77 4.89 -16.67
CA GLU A 239 -13.55 5.20 -17.87
C GLU A 239 -13.33 6.65 -18.34
N ASN A 240 -13.42 6.89 -19.65
CA ASN A 240 -13.26 8.20 -20.29
C ASN A 240 -11.89 8.87 -20.01
N ASN A 241 -10.81 8.08 -20.08
CA ASN A 241 -9.42 8.53 -19.85
C ASN A 241 -9.20 9.14 -18.45
N LYS A 242 -10.00 8.70 -17.46
CA LYS A 242 -9.81 9.11 -16.07
C LYS A 242 -8.60 8.40 -15.46
N ILE A 243 -7.92 9.12 -14.59
CA ILE A 243 -6.88 8.58 -13.72
C ILE A 243 -7.38 8.71 -12.29
N PRO A 244 -7.47 7.61 -11.52
CA PRO A 244 -7.78 7.69 -10.11
C PRO A 244 -6.80 8.64 -9.40
N VAL A 245 -7.35 9.60 -8.64
CA VAL A 245 -6.59 10.75 -8.11
C VAL A 245 -5.34 10.35 -7.32
N GLN A 246 -5.38 9.20 -6.63
CA GLN A 246 -4.28 8.69 -5.85
C GLN A 246 -3.07 8.22 -6.67
N TYR A 247 -3.20 8.05 -7.99
CA TYR A 247 -2.07 7.67 -8.85
C TYR A 247 -1.39 8.86 -9.53
N LEU A 248 -2.04 10.03 -9.57
CA LEU A 248 -1.46 11.24 -10.15
C LEU A 248 -0.15 11.65 -9.45
N PRO A 249 -0.05 11.60 -8.09
CA PRO A 249 1.19 11.93 -7.43
C PRO A 249 2.35 11.03 -7.81
N GLN A 250 2.10 9.71 -7.91
CA GLN A 250 3.12 8.75 -8.35
C GLN A 250 3.64 9.08 -9.76
N CYS A 251 2.71 9.33 -10.70
CA CYS A 251 3.05 9.65 -12.09
C CYS A 251 3.95 10.89 -12.20
N ARG A 252 3.64 11.96 -11.47
CA ARG A 252 4.42 13.22 -11.45
C ARG A 252 5.76 13.04 -10.75
N GLN A 253 5.79 12.28 -9.66
CA GLN A 253 7.01 12.10 -8.89
C GLN A 253 8.11 11.44 -9.72
N TYR A 254 7.78 10.43 -10.52
CA TYR A 254 8.78 9.74 -11.37
C TYR A 254 9.38 10.67 -12.42
N LEU A 255 8.57 11.54 -13.04
CA LEU A 255 9.05 12.58 -13.95
C LEU A 255 10.00 13.54 -13.24
N SER A 256 9.63 13.99 -12.04
CA SER A 256 10.43 14.93 -11.26
C SER A 256 11.75 14.34 -10.74
N VAL A 257 11.81 13.02 -10.50
CA VAL A 257 13.01 12.31 -10.05
C VAL A 257 13.99 12.12 -11.19
N LEU A 258 13.50 11.67 -12.35
CA LEU A 258 14.34 11.50 -13.54
C LEU A 258 14.79 12.85 -14.11
N ASP A 259 13.90 13.85 -14.07
CA ASP A 259 14.14 15.25 -14.45
C ASP A 259 14.83 15.43 -15.81
N ASP A 260 14.55 14.54 -16.77
CA ASP A 260 15.20 14.52 -18.08
C ASP A 260 14.27 15.11 -19.15
N PRO A 261 14.71 16.12 -19.93
CA PRO A 261 13.86 16.79 -20.93
C PRO A 261 13.36 15.87 -22.06
N LYS A 262 13.94 14.69 -22.26
CA LYS A 262 13.48 13.70 -23.24
C LYS A 262 12.20 13.00 -22.82
N ILE A 263 11.88 13.01 -21.52
CA ILE A 263 10.65 12.39 -21.01
C ILE A 263 9.49 13.37 -21.17
N ALA A 264 8.52 12.98 -21.98
CA ALA A 264 7.37 13.82 -22.30
C ALA A 264 6.25 13.74 -21.24
N GLY A 265 6.16 12.65 -20.50
CA GLY A 265 5.17 12.46 -19.44
C GLY A 265 5.09 11.00 -18.99
N THR A 266 3.97 10.66 -18.36
CA THR A 266 3.71 9.31 -17.83
C THR A 266 2.47 8.71 -18.46
N TYR A 267 2.60 7.52 -19.03
CA TYR A 267 1.45 6.66 -19.32
C TYR A 267 1.12 5.84 -18.08
N ILE A 268 -0.17 5.70 -17.78
CA ILE A 268 -0.66 4.80 -16.74
C ILE A 268 -1.65 3.81 -17.35
N GLY A 269 -1.24 2.55 -17.40
CA GLY A 269 -2.02 1.44 -17.92
C GLY A 269 -2.73 0.68 -16.79
N CYS A 270 -3.95 0.23 -17.03
CA CYS A 270 -4.68 -0.61 -16.10
C CYS A 270 -5.39 -1.76 -16.81
N ILE A 271 -5.22 -2.98 -16.27
CA ILE A 271 -6.08 -4.13 -16.60
C ILE A 271 -7.06 -4.37 -15.45
N TYR A 272 -8.36 -4.42 -15.76
CA TYR A 272 -9.43 -4.70 -14.80
C TYR A 272 -10.23 -5.98 -15.08
N GLY A 273 -9.76 -6.80 -16.02
CA GLY A 273 -10.38 -8.06 -16.40
C GLY A 273 -9.38 -9.05 -16.99
N ASN A 274 -9.83 -9.95 -17.87
CA ASN A 274 -9.01 -11.02 -18.46
C ASN A 274 -8.99 -10.99 -19.99
N THR A 275 -9.50 -9.93 -20.61
CA THR A 275 -9.46 -9.72 -22.07
C THR A 275 -8.72 -8.44 -22.42
N VAL A 276 -8.18 -8.37 -23.65
CA VAL A 276 -7.46 -7.16 -24.14
C VAL A 276 -8.35 -5.91 -24.16
N ASN A 277 -9.67 -6.07 -24.34
CA ASN A 277 -10.62 -4.95 -24.32
C ASN A 277 -10.85 -4.38 -22.90
N GLU A 278 -10.29 -5.02 -21.87
CA GLU A 278 -10.35 -4.59 -20.47
C GLU A 278 -9.03 -3.96 -20.02
N PHE A 279 -8.19 -3.59 -20.99
CA PHE A 279 -7.05 -2.70 -20.82
C PHE A 279 -7.48 -1.26 -21.12
N VAL A 280 -7.09 -0.34 -20.25
CA VAL A 280 -7.22 1.11 -20.44
C VAL A 280 -5.88 1.77 -20.17
N CYS A 281 -5.57 2.81 -20.92
CA CYS A 281 -4.37 3.62 -20.70
C CYS A 281 -4.75 5.09 -20.72
N SER A 282 -4.21 5.85 -19.78
CA SER A 282 -4.34 7.30 -19.72
C SER A 282 -2.96 7.93 -19.67
N TYR A 283 -2.90 9.23 -19.95
CA TYR A 283 -1.66 9.99 -20.07
C TYR A 283 -1.64 11.16 -19.11
N VAL A 284 -0.53 11.32 -18.39
CA VAL A 284 -0.22 12.49 -17.56
C VAL A 284 0.90 13.26 -18.26
N GLU A 285 0.57 14.43 -18.76
CA GLU A 285 1.56 15.35 -19.33
C GLU A 285 2.49 15.89 -18.24
N ARG A 286 3.77 16.05 -18.61
CA ARG A 286 4.76 16.67 -17.73
C ARG A 286 4.38 18.13 -17.46
N ASP A 287 4.34 18.50 -16.19
CA ASP A 287 3.95 19.83 -15.73
C ASP A 287 4.85 20.19 -14.55
N MET A 288 5.93 20.92 -14.86
CA MET A 288 6.97 21.25 -13.89
C MET A 288 6.43 22.06 -12.71
N GLN A 289 5.37 22.86 -12.90
CA GLN A 289 4.76 23.61 -11.82
C GLN A 289 4.03 22.66 -10.86
N LYS A 290 3.17 21.78 -11.38
CA LYS A 290 2.46 20.80 -10.54
C LYS A 290 3.40 19.79 -9.89
N GLU A 291 4.47 19.42 -10.58
CA GLU A 291 5.55 18.61 -10.01
C GLU A 291 6.18 19.35 -8.83
N GLN A 292 6.56 20.61 -8.98
CA GLN A 292 7.18 21.38 -7.90
C GLN A 292 6.23 21.59 -6.70
N GLU A 293 4.97 21.95 -6.94
CA GLU A 293 3.94 22.09 -5.88
C GLU A 293 3.82 20.78 -5.08
N GLN A 294 3.82 19.63 -5.75
CA GLN A 294 3.80 18.33 -5.10
C GLN A 294 5.09 18.05 -4.31
N LEU A 295 6.27 18.41 -4.84
CA LEU A 295 7.54 18.21 -4.14
C LEU A 295 7.61 19.06 -2.86
N ASP A 296 7.02 20.26 -2.87
CA ASP A 296 6.98 21.14 -1.71
C ASP A 296 6.13 20.55 -0.57
N GLU A 297 4.99 19.93 -0.89
CA GLU A 297 4.16 19.20 0.09
C GLU A 297 4.88 17.96 0.63
N ILE A 298 5.54 17.18 -0.23
CA ILE A 298 6.34 16.02 0.19
C ILE A 298 7.50 16.46 1.09
N LYS A 299 8.13 17.60 0.78
CA LYS A 299 9.17 18.20 1.61
C LYS A 299 8.63 18.58 2.98
N TYR A 300 7.46 19.22 3.04
CA TYR A 300 6.81 19.54 4.32
C TYR A 300 6.56 18.29 5.15
N PHE A 301 5.98 17.24 4.56
CA PHE A 301 5.76 15.96 5.22
C PHE A 301 7.09 15.38 5.76
N TRP A 302 8.13 15.36 4.92
CA TRP A 302 9.42 14.79 5.27
C TRP A 302 10.10 15.56 6.41
N ASP A 303 10.20 16.88 6.29
CA ASP A 303 10.92 17.72 7.25
C ASP A 303 10.18 17.79 8.60
N THR A 304 8.86 17.91 8.56
CA THR A 304 8.04 18.06 9.78
C THR A 304 7.88 16.71 10.48
N TYR A 305 7.40 15.70 9.75
CA TYR A 305 6.99 14.47 10.39
C TYR A 305 8.11 13.45 10.50
N ILE A 306 8.96 13.31 9.47
CA ILE A 306 10.04 12.31 9.48
C ILE A 306 11.27 12.86 10.22
N LEU A 307 11.82 13.99 9.77
CA LEU A 307 13.01 14.57 10.41
C LEU A 307 12.69 15.29 11.72
N GLY A 308 11.57 16.01 11.78
CA GLY A 308 11.10 16.70 12.99
C GLY A 308 10.52 15.75 14.05
N ASN A 309 10.34 14.47 13.71
CA ASN A 309 9.78 13.44 14.60
C ASN A 309 8.43 13.87 15.23
N GLN A 310 7.63 14.61 14.47
CA GLN A 310 6.29 15.02 14.84
C GLN A 310 5.29 14.05 14.22
N LYS A 311 4.43 13.43 15.03
CA LYS A 311 3.37 12.58 14.48
C LYS A 311 2.37 13.45 13.69
N PRO A 312 1.95 13.02 12.48
CA PRO A 312 0.84 13.66 11.78
C PRO A 312 -0.45 13.58 12.60
N ASP A 313 -1.36 14.53 12.34
CA ASP A 313 -2.70 14.49 12.91
C ASP A 313 -3.50 13.27 12.41
N TYR A 314 -4.55 12.94 13.14
CA TYR A 314 -5.47 11.86 12.73
C TYR A 314 -6.19 12.21 11.44
N SER A 315 -6.45 11.20 10.62
CA SER A 315 -7.05 11.38 9.28
C SER A 315 -8.52 11.83 9.28
N GLY A 316 -9.13 11.92 10.47
CA GLY A 316 -10.57 12.13 10.65
C GLY A 316 -11.41 10.86 10.40
N LYS A 317 -10.77 9.75 10.00
CA LYS A 317 -11.41 8.44 9.82
C LYS A 317 -11.25 7.63 11.11
N SER A 318 -12.02 7.97 12.14
CA SER A 318 -11.81 7.49 13.52
C SER A 318 -11.68 5.96 13.65
N GLU A 319 -12.44 5.16 12.89
CA GLU A 319 -12.30 3.69 12.95
C GLU A 319 -10.93 3.22 12.44
N THR A 320 -10.44 3.83 11.36
CA THR A 320 -9.12 3.55 10.80
C THR A 320 -8.03 4.02 11.76
N ASP A 321 -8.12 5.25 12.26
CA ASP A 321 -7.14 5.83 13.20
C ASP A 321 -7.04 5.00 14.49
N LEU A 322 -8.17 4.51 15.03
CA LEU A 322 -8.18 3.62 16.19
C LEU A 322 -7.55 2.25 15.91
N LYS A 323 -7.78 1.68 14.71
CA LYS A 323 -7.13 0.43 14.31
C LYS A 323 -5.62 0.60 14.23
N ILE A 324 -5.15 1.71 13.63
CA ILE A 324 -3.73 2.07 13.54
C ILE A 324 -3.15 2.22 14.94
N GLN A 325 -3.78 3.01 15.81
CA GLN A 325 -3.31 3.22 17.17
C GLN A 325 -3.15 1.89 17.92
N ARG A 326 -4.15 1.01 17.87
CA ARG A 326 -4.07 -0.31 18.51
C ARG A 326 -2.93 -1.15 17.94
N ARG A 327 -2.72 -1.11 16.62
CA ARG A 327 -1.69 -1.91 15.93
C ARG A 327 -0.29 -1.59 16.45
N PHE A 328 -0.02 -0.32 16.70
CA PHE A 328 1.29 0.16 17.17
C PHE A 328 1.39 0.32 18.68
N SER A 329 0.28 0.32 19.44
CA SER A 329 0.29 0.47 20.90
C SER A 329 0.34 -0.83 21.68
N GLY A 330 0.00 -1.97 21.06
CA GLY A 330 -0.05 -3.24 21.77
C GLY A 330 -1.42 -3.57 22.37
N SER A 331 -1.53 -4.77 22.94
CA SER A 331 -2.72 -5.24 23.67
C SER A 331 -2.93 -4.43 24.94
N ALA A 332 -4.18 -4.30 25.36
CA ALA A 332 -4.50 -3.63 26.61
C ALA A 332 -4.01 -4.46 27.78
N ASP A 333 -3.12 -3.88 28.59
CA ASP A 333 -2.73 -4.47 29.86
C ASP A 333 -3.70 -4.02 30.96
N LYS A 334 -4.52 -4.96 31.44
CA LYS A 334 -5.48 -4.72 32.52
C LYS A 334 -4.82 -4.52 33.89
N ASN A 335 -3.54 -4.88 34.02
CA ASN A 335 -2.78 -4.78 35.25
C ASN A 335 -1.85 -3.55 35.25
N ALA A 336 -1.79 -2.80 34.14
CA ALA A 336 -1.00 -1.58 34.08
C ALA A 336 -1.55 -0.51 35.05
N PRO A 337 -0.68 0.33 35.64
CA PRO A 337 -1.12 1.42 36.50
C PRO A 337 -1.94 2.45 35.72
N ALA A 338 -2.85 3.12 36.43
CA ALA A 338 -3.59 4.23 35.84
C ALA A 338 -2.64 5.37 35.46
N VAL A 339 -2.84 5.94 34.28
CA VAL A 339 -2.11 7.13 33.81
C VAL A 339 -2.89 8.38 34.21
N GLU A 340 -2.18 9.40 34.67
CA GLU A 340 -2.75 10.73 34.85
C GLU A 340 -2.81 11.46 33.51
N LEU A 341 -4.03 11.81 33.09
CA LEU A 341 -4.27 12.62 31.89
C LEU A 341 -3.86 14.08 32.14
N ILE A 342 -3.50 14.80 31.08
CA ILE A 342 -3.03 16.19 31.20
C ILE A 342 -4.22 17.15 31.33
N PRO A 343 -4.04 18.35 31.94
CA PRO A 343 -5.13 19.31 32.12
C PRO A 343 -5.86 19.70 30.82
N GLN A 344 -5.16 19.69 29.69
CA GLN A 344 -5.73 19.97 28.36
C GLN A 344 -6.77 18.92 27.92
N ASP A 345 -6.66 17.68 28.40
CA ASP A 345 -7.61 16.60 28.08
C ASP A 345 -9.01 16.87 28.65
N VAL A 346 -9.12 17.75 29.65
CA VAL A 346 -10.42 18.14 30.24
C VAL A 346 -11.36 18.75 29.20
N GLU A 347 -10.84 19.57 28.29
CA GLU A 347 -11.66 20.20 27.25
C GLU A 347 -12.16 19.16 26.23
N ILE A 348 -11.30 18.20 25.85
CA ILE A 348 -11.69 17.05 25.00
C ILE A 348 -12.78 16.21 25.69
N ILE A 349 -12.64 15.96 27.00
CA ILE A 349 -13.61 15.21 27.80
C ILE A 349 -14.96 15.94 27.86
N LYS A 350 -14.97 17.27 28.09
CA LYS A 350 -16.19 18.08 28.13
C LYS A 350 -16.92 18.03 26.79
N GLU A 351 -16.23 18.29 25.69
CA GLU A 351 -16.81 18.24 24.34
C GLU A 351 -17.40 16.85 24.06
N TYR A 352 -16.68 15.78 24.39
CA TYR A 352 -17.19 14.42 24.25
C TYR A 352 -18.49 14.19 25.04
N LEU A 353 -18.54 14.62 26.31
CA LEU A 353 -19.71 14.43 27.17
C LEU A 353 -20.93 15.22 26.65
N GLU A 354 -20.72 16.45 26.17
CA GLU A 354 -21.78 17.26 25.54
C GLU A 354 -22.34 16.58 24.29
N LEU A 355 -21.47 16.11 23.39
CA LEU A 355 -21.87 15.37 22.19
C LEU A 355 -22.59 14.07 22.55
N ASN A 356 -22.16 13.37 23.60
CA ASN A 356 -22.81 12.15 24.07
C ASN A 356 -24.23 12.43 24.59
N GLU A 357 -24.45 13.53 25.30
CA GLU A 357 -25.79 13.95 25.73
C GLU A 357 -26.68 14.37 24.56
N GLN A 358 -26.14 15.10 23.58
CA GLN A 358 -26.86 15.40 22.33
C GLN A 358 -27.27 14.13 21.59
N LYS A 359 -26.34 13.16 21.46
CA LYS A 359 -26.59 11.85 20.87
C LYS A 359 -27.71 11.10 21.58
N LYS A 360 -27.69 11.03 22.92
CA LYS A 360 -28.76 10.38 23.71
C LYS A 360 -30.13 11.00 23.44
N LYS A 361 -30.22 12.34 23.39
CA LYS A 361 -31.48 13.05 23.09
C LYS A 361 -32.00 12.73 21.69
N LEU A 362 -31.11 12.67 20.70
CA LEU A 362 -31.47 12.32 19.32
C LEU A 362 -31.90 10.86 19.19
N ILE A 363 -31.21 9.93 19.87
CA ILE A 363 -31.61 8.51 19.94
C ILE A 363 -33.00 8.39 20.56
N ALA A 364 -33.26 9.04 21.70
CA ALA A 364 -34.59 9.00 22.32
C ALA A 364 -35.71 9.52 21.39
N LYS A 365 -35.42 10.55 20.60
CA LYS A 365 -36.36 11.03 19.56
C LYS A 365 -36.56 10.00 18.44
N ALA A 366 -35.48 9.40 17.95
CA ALA A 366 -35.52 8.37 16.91
C ALA A 366 -36.27 7.12 17.38
N ASP A 367 -36.07 6.71 18.64
CA ASP A 367 -36.79 5.60 19.27
C ASP A 367 -38.29 5.92 19.38
N GLY A 368 -38.65 7.14 19.78
CA GLY A 368 -40.03 7.61 19.80
C GLY A 368 -40.70 7.55 18.41
N ILE A 369 -39.99 7.96 17.36
CA ILE A 369 -40.47 7.86 15.97
C ILE A 369 -40.61 6.40 15.56
N THR A 370 -39.63 5.56 15.87
CA THR A 370 -39.63 4.12 15.56
C THR A 370 -40.82 3.42 16.21
N ASN A 371 -41.09 3.70 17.49
CA ASN A 371 -42.24 3.15 18.21
C ASN A 371 -43.57 3.58 17.57
N LYS A 372 -43.68 4.83 17.10
CA LYS A 372 -44.86 5.32 16.39
C LYS A 372 -45.02 4.63 15.03
N MET A 373 -43.93 4.44 14.28
CA MET A 373 -43.94 3.69 13.02
C MET A 373 -44.37 2.24 13.22
N GLN A 374 -43.85 1.57 14.25
CA GLN A 374 -44.23 0.19 14.59
C GLN A 374 -45.71 0.08 14.99
N SER A 375 -46.23 1.08 15.72
CA SER A 375 -47.65 1.12 16.08
C SER A 375 -48.55 1.26 14.86
N LEU A 376 -48.18 2.09 13.88
CA LEU A 376 -48.90 2.21 12.60
C LEU A 376 -48.74 0.94 11.73
N GLN A 377 -47.55 0.35 11.72
CA GLN A 377 -47.30 -0.92 11.03
C GLN A 377 -48.20 -2.04 11.58
N LEU A 378 -48.39 -2.11 12.90
CA LEU A 378 -49.24 -3.11 13.54
C LEU A 378 -50.67 -3.07 12.97
N MET A 379 -51.26 -1.88 12.85
CA MET A 379 -52.60 -1.68 12.27
C MET A 379 -52.68 -2.22 10.83
N ILE A 380 -51.67 -1.95 10.02
CA ILE A 380 -51.63 -2.44 8.63
C ILE A 380 -51.44 -3.96 8.58
N THR A 381 -50.57 -4.51 9.44
CA THR A 381 -50.33 -5.97 9.48
C THR A 381 -51.54 -6.74 10.01
N GLU A 382 -52.36 -6.14 10.87
CA GLU A 382 -53.63 -6.71 11.31
C GLU A 382 -54.60 -6.88 10.14
N GLU A 383 -54.73 -5.86 9.29
CA GLU A 383 -55.53 -5.92 8.05
C GLU A 383 -55.00 -6.93 7.03
N LEU A 384 -53.67 -7.10 6.94
CA LEU A 384 -53.07 -8.15 6.10
C LEU A 384 -53.39 -9.58 6.61
N GLY A 385 -53.61 -9.76 7.91
CA GLY A 385 -53.87 -11.08 8.49
C GLY A 385 -52.81 -12.12 8.12
N ARG A 386 -53.19 -13.12 7.31
CA ARG A 386 -52.29 -14.20 6.86
C ARG A 386 -51.62 -13.94 5.50
N THR A 387 -52.03 -12.91 4.77
CA THR A 387 -51.37 -12.57 3.49
C THR A 387 -50.08 -11.80 3.75
N VAL A 388 -49.11 -11.97 2.84
CA VAL A 388 -47.81 -11.29 2.87
C VAL A 388 -47.79 -10.02 2.01
N LYS A 389 -48.90 -9.70 1.33
CA LYS A 389 -49.04 -8.51 0.46
C LYS A 389 -50.45 -7.89 0.55
N GLY A 390 -50.50 -6.57 0.44
CA GLY A 390 -51.74 -5.79 0.30
C GLY A 390 -51.51 -4.53 -0.53
N THR A 391 -52.56 -3.97 -1.10
CA THR A 391 -52.49 -2.71 -1.86
C THR A 391 -53.60 -1.76 -1.45
N VAL A 392 -53.36 -0.45 -1.50
CA VAL A 392 -54.36 0.59 -1.27
C VAL A 392 -54.15 1.75 -2.23
N LYS A 393 -55.21 2.17 -2.93
CA LYS A 393 -55.16 3.30 -3.87
C LYS A 393 -54.77 4.59 -3.12
N LYS A 394 -53.81 5.33 -3.65
CA LYS A 394 -53.39 6.64 -3.13
C LYS A 394 -54.18 7.76 -3.82
N ASP A 395 -54.27 7.69 -5.15
CA ASP A 395 -54.99 8.62 -6.03
C ASP A 395 -55.34 7.92 -7.36
N ASP A 396 -55.93 8.64 -8.32
CA ASP A 396 -56.37 8.07 -9.61
C ASP A 396 -55.25 7.51 -10.49
N SER A 397 -53.99 7.79 -10.15
CA SER A 397 -52.82 7.37 -10.91
C SER A 397 -51.87 6.44 -10.15
N SER A 398 -52.07 6.24 -8.84
CA SER A 398 -51.11 5.51 -8.01
C SER A 398 -51.72 4.76 -6.82
N TYR A 399 -51.01 3.74 -6.33
CA TYR A 399 -51.36 2.95 -5.16
C TYR A 399 -50.12 2.68 -4.29
N TYR A 400 -50.34 2.37 -3.02
CA TYR A 400 -49.32 1.83 -2.12
C TYR A 400 -49.37 0.30 -2.14
N GLU A 401 -48.22 -0.35 -2.25
CA GLU A 401 -48.05 -1.78 -2.00
C GLU A 401 -47.37 -1.98 -0.65
N VAL A 402 -47.95 -2.85 0.19
CA VAL A 402 -47.38 -3.27 1.47
C VAL A 402 -46.98 -4.73 1.34
N SER A 403 -45.77 -5.08 1.79
CA SER A 403 -45.31 -6.47 1.90
C SER A 403 -44.81 -6.78 3.30
N TYR A 404 -45.24 -7.93 3.83
CA TYR A 404 -44.88 -8.44 5.15
C TYR A 404 -44.54 -9.93 5.05
N SER A 405 -43.45 -10.24 4.37
CA SER A 405 -43.00 -11.62 4.13
C SER A 405 -42.16 -12.17 5.29
N PRO A 406 -42.38 -13.43 5.71
CA PRO A 406 -41.57 -14.06 6.75
C PRO A 406 -40.12 -14.25 6.29
N ARG A 407 -39.18 -14.18 7.24
CA ARG A 407 -37.77 -14.51 7.03
C ARG A 407 -37.37 -15.62 8.00
N SER A 408 -36.80 -16.71 7.48
CA SER A 408 -36.16 -17.74 8.28
C SER A 408 -34.67 -17.49 8.40
N TYR A 409 -34.07 -17.93 9.50
CA TYR A 409 -32.63 -17.97 9.68
C TYR A 409 -32.25 -19.26 10.40
N THR A 410 -31.06 -19.76 10.12
CA THR A 410 -30.49 -20.92 10.81
C THR A 410 -29.46 -20.42 11.82
N LEU A 411 -29.59 -20.83 13.08
CA LEU A 411 -28.58 -20.58 14.11
C LEU A 411 -27.81 -21.86 14.41
N LEU A 412 -26.49 -21.71 14.55
CA LEU A 412 -25.63 -22.76 15.08
C LEU A 412 -25.60 -22.65 16.61
N ASP A 413 -26.02 -23.70 17.30
CA ASP A 413 -25.86 -23.80 18.75
C ASP A 413 -24.42 -24.15 19.09
N LYS A 414 -23.61 -23.13 19.38
CA LYS A 414 -22.20 -23.28 19.74
C LYS A 414 -22.00 -24.10 21.02
N LYS A 415 -22.94 -24.03 21.98
CA LYS A 415 -22.83 -24.77 23.24
C LYS A 415 -23.04 -26.26 22.99
N MET A 416 -24.07 -26.59 22.22
CA MET A 416 -24.34 -27.97 21.83
C MET A 416 -23.22 -28.53 20.94
N LEU A 417 -22.73 -27.75 19.97
CA LEU A 417 -21.59 -28.15 19.13
C LEU A 417 -20.34 -28.48 19.98
N LYS A 418 -20.02 -27.64 20.98
CA LYS A 418 -18.90 -27.89 21.89
C LYS A 418 -19.11 -29.14 22.73
N ALA A 419 -20.34 -29.38 23.20
CA ALA A 419 -20.66 -30.52 24.06
C ALA A 419 -20.68 -31.86 23.31
N VAL A 420 -21.23 -31.88 22.10
CA VAL A 420 -21.47 -33.12 21.33
C VAL A 420 -20.33 -33.41 20.35
N PHE A 421 -19.67 -32.38 19.80
CA PHE A 421 -18.60 -32.49 18.81
C PHE A 421 -17.37 -31.66 19.21
N PRO A 422 -16.74 -31.92 20.37
CA PRO A 422 -15.64 -31.10 20.89
C PRO A 422 -14.44 -31.04 19.94
N GLU A 423 -14.08 -32.15 19.29
CA GLU A 423 -12.97 -32.17 18.33
C GLU A 423 -13.22 -31.28 17.12
N VAL A 424 -14.46 -31.17 16.65
CA VAL A 424 -14.82 -30.27 15.55
C VAL A 424 -14.81 -28.83 16.05
N TYR A 425 -15.37 -28.58 17.24
CA TYR A 425 -15.39 -27.25 17.85
C TYR A 425 -13.97 -26.69 17.99
N GLU A 426 -13.03 -27.46 18.55
CA GLU A 426 -11.64 -27.01 18.73
C GLU A 426 -10.93 -26.79 17.39
N LYS A 427 -11.27 -27.53 16.32
CA LYS A 427 -10.70 -27.32 14.98
C LYS A 427 -11.20 -26.07 14.27
N VAL A 428 -12.37 -25.54 14.63
CA VAL A 428 -13.03 -24.44 13.89
C VAL A 428 -13.21 -23.17 14.71
N ILE A 429 -12.94 -23.21 16.01
CA ILE A 429 -13.04 -22.03 16.86
C ILE A 429 -11.78 -21.18 16.74
N THR A 430 -11.97 -19.88 16.52
CA THR A 430 -10.89 -18.89 16.63
C THR A 430 -11.18 -18.00 17.82
N VAL A 431 -10.28 -18.01 18.80
CA VAL A 431 -10.37 -17.09 19.94
C VAL A 431 -9.60 -15.82 19.59
N ILE A 432 -10.31 -14.70 19.53
CA ILE A 432 -9.70 -13.37 19.37
C ILE A 432 -9.59 -12.77 20.78
N PRO A 433 -8.38 -12.69 21.37
CA PRO A 433 -8.21 -12.26 22.76
C PRO A 433 -8.64 -10.80 22.98
N GLU A 434 -8.51 -9.94 21.97
CA GLU A 434 -8.93 -8.53 22.04
C GLU A 434 -9.58 -8.06 20.72
N ASN A 435 -10.90 -8.16 20.60
CA ASN A 435 -11.61 -7.64 19.43
C ASN A 435 -11.89 -6.13 19.52
N THR A 436 -12.36 -5.66 20.68
CA THR A 436 -12.79 -4.27 20.90
C THR A 436 -12.41 -3.76 22.28
N ARG A 437 -12.16 -2.44 22.41
CA ARG A 437 -12.08 -1.73 23.69
C ARG A 437 -13.32 -0.89 23.88
N VAL A 438 -13.91 -0.93 25.07
CA VAL A 438 -15.08 -0.10 25.40
C VAL A 438 -14.58 1.23 25.96
N PHE A 439 -14.89 2.32 25.26
CA PHE A 439 -14.60 3.66 25.75
C PHE A 439 -15.73 4.14 26.66
N SER A 440 -15.40 4.65 27.84
CA SER A 440 -16.37 5.21 28.78
C SER A 440 -15.74 6.26 29.68
N ILE A 441 -16.47 7.34 29.95
CA ILE A 441 -16.08 8.40 30.88
C ILE A 441 -17.07 8.43 32.04
N LYS A 442 -16.56 8.54 33.27
CA LYS A 442 -17.37 8.68 34.49
C LYS A 442 -16.78 9.78 35.36
N GLU A 443 -17.59 10.78 35.70
CA GLU A 443 -17.23 11.78 36.69
C GLU A 443 -17.28 11.17 38.10
N ARG A 444 -16.24 11.40 38.90
CA ARG A 444 -16.18 10.97 40.31
C ARG A 444 -15.77 12.15 41.17
N LYS A 445 -16.36 12.25 42.37
CA LYS A 445 -15.96 13.23 43.36
C LYS A 445 -14.71 12.74 44.07
N ILE A 446 -13.75 13.64 44.30
CA ILE A 446 -12.66 13.39 45.24
C ILE A 446 -13.29 13.37 46.63
N VAL A 447 -13.12 12.26 47.35
CA VAL A 447 -13.61 12.07 48.73
C VAL A 447 -12.53 12.51 49.70
#